data_AF-A0A9N9I898-F1
#
_entry.id   AF-A0A9N9I898-F1
#
_cell.length_a   1.000
_cell.length_b   1.000
_cell.length_c   1.000
_cell.angle_alpha   90.00
_cell.angle_beta   90.00
_cell.angle_gamma   90.00
#
_symmetry.space_group_name_H-M   'P 1'
#
loop_
_entity.id
_entity.type
_entity.pdbx_description
1 polymer ?
#
loop_
_entity_poly.entity_id
_entity_poly.type
_entity_poly.pdbx_seq_one_letter_code
_entity_poly.pdbx_strand_id
1 'polypeptide(L)'
;DHNCTTAGGHLDPDGFGVEGYVCDPKQKDKCEVGDLSGKYGALEPKKDGYVYEDIYDYFLKWDGPAGITGRSIVIHLSDVNKTRYDCANIITKKYKRF
;
A
#
# COMPACT_ATOMS: atom_id res chain seq x y z
N ASP A 1 12.57 -14.04 8.01
CA ASP A 1 12.77 -14.28 6.57
C ASP A 1 12.09 -13.16 5.81
N HIS A 2 12.84 -12.41 5.00
CA HIS A 2 12.33 -11.21 4.33
C HIS A 2 11.62 -11.55 3.02
N ASN A 3 10.55 -12.36 3.12
CA ASN A 3 9.79 -12.81 1.96
C ASN A 3 8.49 -12.02 1.78
N CYS A 4 8.52 -11.05 0.87
CA CYS A 4 7.37 -10.19 0.59
C CYS A 4 6.20 -10.89 -0.07
N THR A 5 6.33 -12.14 -0.56
CA THR A 5 5.19 -12.88 -1.11
C THR A 5 4.17 -13.24 -0.03
N THR A 6 4.59 -13.32 1.23
CA THR A 6 3.71 -13.67 2.36
C THR A 6 2.73 -12.56 2.73
N ALA A 7 2.93 -11.34 2.22
CA ALA A 7 1.99 -10.22 2.40
C ALA A 7 0.61 -10.46 1.76
N GLY A 8 0.49 -11.44 0.84
CA GLY A 8 -0.78 -11.70 0.14
C GLY A 8 -1.10 -10.65 -0.92
N GLY A 9 -2.39 -10.50 -1.25
CA GLY A 9 -2.89 -9.44 -2.14
C GLY A 9 -2.97 -8.08 -1.44
N HIS A 10 -3.42 -7.06 -2.16
CA HIS A 10 -3.68 -5.75 -1.58
C HIS A 10 -4.81 -5.82 -0.53
N LEU A 11 -4.83 -4.81 0.35
CA LEU A 11 -5.96 -4.62 1.26
C LEU A 11 -7.19 -4.17 0.45
N ASP A 12 -8.14 -5.09 0.29
CA ASP A 12 -9.37 -4.84 -0.46
C ASP A 12 -10.61 -5.37 0.29
N PRO A 13 -11.10 -4.64 1.31
CA PRO A 13 -12.26 -5.05 2.08
C PRO A 13 -13.58 -4.95 1.28
N ASP A 14 -13.60 -4.13 0.22
CA ASP A 14 -14.79 -3.81 -0.55
C ASP A 14 -14.88 -4.62 -1.87
N GLY A 15 -13.82 -5.35 -2.23
CA GLY A 15 -13.82 -6.27 -3.37
C GLY A 15 -13.67 -5.58 -4.72
N PHE A 16 -12.98 -4.45 -4.80
CA PHE A 16 -12.73 -3.73 -6.05
C PHE A 16 -11.67 -4.40 -6.94
N GLY A 17 -10.75 -5.19 -6.36
CA GLY A 17 -9.64 -5.89 -7.01
C GLY A 17 -10.08 -7.10 -7.84
N VAL A 18 -10.92 -6.87 -8.85
CA VAL A 18 -11.39 -7.90 -9.79
C VAL A 18 -10.46 -8.03 -11.00
N GLU A 19 -10.68 -9.04 -11.84
CA GLU A 19 -9.92 -9.20 -13.08
C GLU A 19 -10.01 -7.94 -13.96
N GLY A 20 -8.86 -7.47 -14.43
CA GLY A 20 -8.76 -6.22 -15.21
C GLY A 20 -8.82 -4.94 -14.38
N TYR A 21 -8.75 -5.02 -13.05
CA TYR A 21 -8.71 -3.88 -12.15
C TYR A 21 -7.61 -2.88 -12.52
N VAL A 22 -8.01 -1.60 -12.58
CA VAL A 22 -7.13 -0.44 -12.67
C VAL A 22 -7.76 0.67 -11.82
N CYS A 23 -7.03 1.19 -10.84
CA CYS A 23 -7.51 2.34 -10.06
C CYS A 23 -7.63 3.58 -10.95
N ASP A 24 -8.80 4.24 -10.92
CA ASP A 24 -8.96 5.58 -11.45
C ASP A 24 -8.64 6.59 -10.33
N PRO A 25 -7.56 7.38 -10.44
CA PRO A 25 -7.19 8.35 -9.40
C PRO A 25 -8.24 9.46 -9.22
N LYS A 26 -9.22 9.60 -10.11
CA LYS A 26 -10.38 10.51 -9.93
C LYS A 26 -11.52 9.90 -9.12
N GLN A 27 -11.52 8.59 -8.92
CA GLN A 27 -12.53 7.81 -8.18
C GLN A 27 -11.85 6.92 -7.13
N LYS A 28 -11.06 7.53 -6.24
CA LYS A 28 -10.24 6.83 -5.23
C LYS A 28 -11.05 5.95 -4.27
N ASP A 29 -12.34 6.27 -4.09
CA ASP A 29 -13.31 5.52 -3.29
C ASP A 29 -13.70 4.18 -3.91
N LYS A 30 -13.35 3.93 -5.18
CA LYS A 30 -13.56 2.68 -5.90
C LYS A 30 -12.26 1.90 -6.15
N CYS A 31 -11.17 2.32 -5.52
CA CYS A 31 -9.91 1.61 -5.59
C CYS A 31 -9.76 0.69 -4.38
N GLU A 32 -8.97 -0.38 -4.52
CA GLU A 32 -8.56 -1.18 -3.38
C GLU A 32 -7.98 -0.25 -2.32
N VAL A 33 -8.37 -0.45 -1.05
CA VAL A 33 -7.95 0.44 0.05
C VAL A 33 -6.43 0.53 0.12
N GLY A 34 -5.72 -0.58 -0.14
CA GLY A 34 -4.27 -0.67 -0.18
C GLY A 34 -3.56 -0.19 -1.46
N ASP A 35 -4.27 0.12 -2.56
CA ASP A 35 -3.64 0.56 -3.82
C ASP A 35 -3.28 2.06 -3.79
N LEU A 36 -2.21 2.38 -3.06
CA LEU A 36 -1.74 3.77 -2.93
C LEU A 36 -1.16 4.31 -4.24
N SER A 37 -0.45 3.48 -5.00
CA SER A 37 0.17 3.91 -6.26
C SER A 37 -0.86 4.18 -7.35
N GLY A 38 -1.94 3.41 -7.40
CA GLY A 38 -3.07 3.70 -8.30
C GLY A 38 -3.80 5.00 -7.94
N LYS A 39 -3.98 5.27 -6.64
CA LYS A 39 -4.69 6.48 -6.17
C LYS A 39 -3.87 7.76 -6.34
N TYR A 40 -2.58 7.72 -6.04
CA TYR A 40 -1.74 8.92 -5.86
C TYR A 40 -0.53 9.01 -6.81
N GLY A 41 -0.25 7.95 -7.58
CA GLY A 41 0.92 7.85 -8.44
C GLY A 41 2.00 6.92 -7.88
N ALA A 42 2.87 6.45 -8.76
CA ALA A 42 3.99 5.58 -8.38
C ALA A 42 5.07 6.37 -7.63
N LEU A 43 5.86 5.65 -6.82
CA LEU A 43 7.08 6.21 -6.23
C LEU A 43 8.14 6.39 -7.32
N GLU A 44 8.57 7.62 -7.55
CA GLU A 44 9.63 7.95 -8.51
C GLU A 44 10.89 8.41 -7.76
N PRO A 45 11.93 7.56 -7.64
CA PRO A 45 13.16 7.94 -6.98
C PRO A 45 13.91 9.02 -7.77
N LYS A 46 14.53 9.94 -7.04
CA LYS A 46 15.47 10.92 -7.59
C LYS A 46 16.74 10.20 -8.07
N LYS A 47 17.62 10.93 -8.77
CA LYS A 47 18.89 10.38 -9.30
C LYS A 47 19.81 9.78 -8.23
N ASP A 48 19.66 10.21 -6.98
CA ASP A 48 20.40 9.70 -5.83
C ASP A 48 19.78 8.42 -5.22
N GLY A 49 18.67 7.92 -5.78
CA GLY A 49 17.97 6.71 -5.34
C GLY A 49 16.96 6.93 -4.22
N TYR A 50 16.81 8.16 -3.71
CA TYR A 50 15.87 8.45 -2.64
C TYR A 50 14.52 8.92 -3.18
N VAL A 51 13.46 8.51 -2.50
CA VAL A 51 12.09 8.99 -2.72
C VAL A 51 11.49 9.40 -1.38
N TYR A 52 10.72 10.49 -1.39
CA TYR A 52 9.95 10.95 -0.24
C TYR A 52 8.60 11.41 -0.75
N GLU A 53 7.54 10.81 -0.22
CA GLU A 53 6.15 11.18 -0.52
C GLU A 53 5.39 11.38 0.78
N ASP A 54 4.50 12.38 0.78
CA ASP A 54 3.55 12.62 1.86
C ASP A 54 2.15 12.62 1.27
N ILE A 55 1.34 11.67 1.71
CA ILE A 55 0.02 11.37 1.16
C ILE A 55 -0.99 11.38 2.29
N TYR A 56 -2.10 12.09 2.07
CA TYR A 56 -3.27 12.01 2.92
C TYR A 56 -4.34 11.13 2.25
N ASP A 57 -4.52 9.92 2.77
CA ASP A 57 -5.54 8.96 2.33
C ASP A 57 -6.64 8.80 3.41
N TYR A 58 -7.88 9.11 3.02
CA TYR A 58 -9.07 9.07 3.89
C TYR A 58 -9.68 7.66 4.03
N PHE A 59 -9.25 6.72 3.21
CA PHE A 59 -9.75 5.34 3.14
C PHE A 59 -8.91 4.39 4.01
N LEU A 60 -7.63 4.71 4.22
CA LEU A 60 -6.79 4.00 5.18
C LEU A 60 -7.28 4.20 6.62
N LYS A 61 -7.49 3.08 7.31
CA LYS A 61 -7.85 3.05 8.74
C LYS A 61 -6.73 2.38 9.51
N TRP A 62 -6.47 2.82 10.74
CA TRP A 62 -5.48 2.15 11.60
C TRP A 62 -5.94 0.78 12.06
N ASP A 63 -7.19 0.69 12.54
CA ASP A 63 -7.71 -0.48 13.23
C ASP A 63 -8.99 -1.04 12.56
N GLY A 64 -9.37 -2.25 12.97
CA GLY A 64 -10.54 -2.96 12.50
C GLY A 64 -10.26 -3.89 11.31
N PRO A 65 -11.28 -4.59 10.79
CA PRO A 65 -11.12 -5.55 9.68
C PRO A 65 -10.50 -4.93 8.42
N ALA A 66 -10.83 -3.66 8.15
CA ALA A 66 -10.29 -2.86 7.05
C ALA A 66 -9.06 -2.01 7.46
N GLY A 67 -8.49 -2.24 8.65
CA GLY A 67 -7.35 -1.49 9.16
C GLY A 67 -6.00 -1.99 8.63
N ILE A 68 -4.99 -1.12 8.65
CA ILE A 68 -3.62 -1.42 8.18
C ILE A 68 -2.69 -1.97 9.27
N THR A 69 -3.03 -1.81 10.56
CA THR A 69 -2.20 -2.34 11.65
C THR A 69 -2.09 -3.86 11.55
N GLY A 70 -0.85 -4.37 11.63
CA GLY A 70 -0.57 -5.81 11.48
C GLY A 70 -0.50 -6.28 10.03
N ARG A 71 -0.68 -5.40 9.05
CA ARG A 71 -0.42 -5.66 7.63
C ARG A 71 0.97 -5.19 7.25
N SER A 72 1.26 -5.18 5.94
CA SER A 72 2.53 -4.73 5.39
C SER A 72 2.33 -3.69 4.29
N ILE A 73 3.32 -2.82 4.11
CA ILE A 73 3.51 -2.07 2.87
C ILE A 73 4.47 -2.85 1.96
N VAL A 74 4.22 -2.84 0.65
CA VAL A 74 5.06 -3.51 -0.36
C VAL A 74 5.44 -2.50 -1.42
N ILE A 75 6.73 -2.42 -1.75
CA ILE A 75 7.25 -1.62 -2.85
C ILE A 75 7.48 -2.56 -4.04
N HIS A 76 6.99 -2.16 -5.20
CA HIS A 76 7.12 -2.94 -6.43
C HIS A 76 8.12 -2.29 -7.40
N LEU A 77 8.84 -3.11 -8.16
CA LEU A 77 9.51 -2.65 -9.38
C LEU A 77 8.46 -2.26 -10.43
N SER A 78 8.84 -1.37 -11.34
CA SER A 78 7.99 -0.92 -12.45
C SER A 78 7.90 -1.92 -13.61
N ASP A 79 8.39 -3.14 -13.42
CA ASP A 79 8.37 -4.19 -14.44
C ASP A 79 6.94 -4.71 -14.71
N VAL A 80 6.81 -5.49 -15.78
CA VAL A 80 5.52 -6.05 -16.20
C VAL A 80 4.93 -7.02 -15.17
N ASN A 81 5.78 -7.65 -14.37
CA ASN A 81 5.38 -8.63 -13.37
C ASN A 81 5.04 -8.00 -12.01
N LYS A 82 5.23 -6.68 -11.86
CA LYS A 82 5.11 -5.97 -10.58
C LYS A 82 5.89 -6.70 -9.49
N THR A 83 7.15 -7.01 -9.75
CA THR A 83 8.02 -7.74 -8.83
C THR A 83 8.08 -7.01 -7.49
N ARG A 84 7.83 -7.72 -6.39
CA ARG A 84 7.92 -7.18 -5.02
C ARG A 84 9.39 -6.93 -4.70
N TYR A 85 9.80 -5.66 -4.68
CA TYR A 85 11.17 -5.24 -4.42
C TYR A 85 11.50 -5.34 -2.92
N ASP A 86 10.63 -4.77 -2.08
CA ASP A 86 10.82 -4.72 -0.63
C ASP A 86 9.47 -4.61 0.08
N CYS A 87 9.43 -4.90 1.37
CA CYS A 87 8.23 -4.83 2.19
C CYS A 87 8.56 -4.61 3.66
N ALA A 88 7.62 -4.03 4.41
CA ALA A 88 7.76 -3.83 5.84
C ALA A 88 6.43 -3.96 6.57
N ASN A 89 6.48 -4.42 7.81
CA ASN A 89 5.31 -4.53 8.67
C ASN A 89 4.86 -3.15 9.18
N ILE A 90 3.55 -2.92 9.15
CA ILE A 90 2.90 -1.75 9.73
C ILE A 90 2.55 -2.10 11.18
N ILE A 91 3.37 -1.58 12.10
CA ILE A 91 3.21 -1.81 13.54
C ILE A 91 2.76 -0.54 14.24
N THR A 92 1.88 -0.69 15.24
CA THR A 92 1.56 0.42 16.13
C THR A 92 2.65 0.52 17.21
N LYS A 93 3.29 1.69 17.30
CA LYS A 93 4.09 2.01 18.47
C LYS A 93 3.15 2.43 19.60
N LYS A 94 2.92 1.53 20.55
CA LYS A 94 2.34 1.94 21.84
C LYS A 94 3.39 2.74 22.60
N TYR A 95 3.31 4.06 22.51
CA TYR A 95 4.04 4.91 23.45
C TYR A 95 3.41 4.70 24.83
N LYS A 96 4.19 4.21 25.80
CA LYS A 96 3.79 4.25 27.21
C LYS A 96 3.53 5.72 27.55
N ARG A 97 2.27 6.07 27.79
CA ARG A 97 1.96 7.31 28.51
C ARG A 97 2.46 7.10 29.95
N PHE A 98 3.23 8.07 30.44
CA PHE A 98 3.71 8.12 31.82
C PHE A 98 2.55 8.12 32.81
#